data_AF-A0A6G1R5D1-F1
#
_entry.id   AF-A0A6G1R5D1-F1
#
_cell.length_a   1.000
_cell.length_b   1.000
_cell.length_c   1.000
_cell.angle_alpha   90.00
_cell.angle_beta   90.00
_cell.angle_gamma   90.00
#
_symmetry.space_group_name_H-M   'P 1'
#
loop_
_entity.id
_entity.type
_entity.pdbx_description
1 polymer ?
#
loop_
_entity_poly.entity_id
_entity_poly.type
_entity_poly.pdbx_seq_one_letter_code
_entity_poly.pdbx_strand_id
1 'polypeptide(L)'
;NFAKEVNGLLQEWPEHPVLVQLLVVMDRIRSFPLSSPLSKFLNGLEILLAKAQDWEENASRALSLRKHLDLVTQLIIQWRRLELNCWSVSLDNITKQHAEKSTKHWFSIYQMIEKYVQEQTEANAEQTEQMDLKVLVSTLQAFIEGSTLGEFHARLQALLVFHCHVLLMPRVAEKEVLCSILWNLYHYYKQFSECVEARITELRQPIEKELKEFVKISRWNDVSFWAIKQSVEKIRRTLFKFMKKFEVVLNEPCWPALVEIGKEEQLDCLQKQEESDNEETKIQRLNNTLRKVLSARADVAKRALPEECQDGITFHTESLQCRLPKLTKKMKKMCTAVTENNSFLSLVENLDQFTGGIIVSVVELQNLTFDQTADKEKQKSEAKHIQMQKQRALSDLFKSLAKTGLSYRKGLSWARSRDCHEILYLQPLDLRTALDVVNCTHHLDATLLTEISSTWDGCQKYFYRSLARHSRLQTALLAPAKEIGLGSIERCKGFTAHLMQVLVRQRRSLTAVTEQWILLRNLLSCIEEIDSRLTAERDYNVAFPPQGSTQRWTDRLQQLCMQCVMALEELSWFIQCCPKAEVTACSDSERTGVKTNIPPSSAPEMGNVFT
;
A
#
# COMPACT_ATOMS: atom_id res chain seq x y z
N ASN A 1 13.89 -15.62 50.58
CA ASN A 1 13.30 -16.26 51.77
C ASN A 1 13.07 -17.74 51.56
N PHE A 2 12.32 -18.16 50.52
CA PHE A 2 12.11 -19.58 50.23
C PHE A 2 13.41 -20.42 50.13
N ALA A 3 14.41 -19.97 49.36
CA ALA A 3 15.69 -20.68 49.26
C ALA A 3 16.46 -20.76 50.59
N LYS A 4 16.27 -19.80 51.50
CA LYS A 4 16.92 -19.83 52.82
C LYS A 4 16.30 -20.89 53.72
N GLU A 5 14.98 -21.07 53.67
CA GLU A 5 14.30 -22.16 54.40
C GLU A 5 14.67 -23.53 53.86
N VAL A 6 14.73 -23.72 52.54
CA VAL A 6 15.18 -25.00 51.95
C VAL A 6 16.62 -25.33 52.35
N ASN A 7 17.52 -24.33 52.39
CA ASN A 7 18.87 -24.51 52.91
C ASN A 7 18.90 -24.84 54.41
N GLY A 8 18.01 -24.26 55.21
CA GLY A 8 17.86 -24.63 56.63
C GLY A 8 17.44 -26.08 56.82
N LEU A 9 16.46 -26.56 56.03
CA LEU A 9 16.06 -27.96 56.05
C LEU A 9 17.17 -28.91 55.59
N LEU A 10 18.02 -28.49 54.65
CA LEU A 10 19.19 -29.27 54.22
C LEU A 10 20.30 -29.36 55.28
N GLN A 11 20.37 -28.41 56.23
CA GLN A 11 21.28 -28.52 57.37
C GLN A 11 20.82 -29.62 58.34
N GLU A 12 19.51 -29.79 58.51
CA GLU A 12 18.92 -30.85 59.35
C GLU A 12 18.85 -32.21 58.63
N TRP A 13 18.67 -32.21 57.31
CA TRP A 13 18.58 -33.40 56.46
C TRP A 13 19.58 -33.32 55.30
N PRO A 14 20.89 -33.57 55.56
CA PRO A 14 21.93 -33.50 54.55
C PRO A 14 21.64 -34.45 53.38
N GLU A 15 21.95 -34.02 52.16
CA GLU A 15 21.81 -34.79 50.92
C GLU A 15 20.38 -35.23 50.54
N HIS A 16 19.34 -34.70 51.19
CA HIS A 16 17.96 -35.07 50.84
C HIS A 16 17.67 -34.71 49.36
N PRO A 17 17.36 -35.71 48.50
CA PRO A 17 17.39 -35.52 47.05
C PRO A 17 16.37 -34.49 46.54
N VAL A 18 15.19 -34.41 47.19
CA VAL A 18 14.15 -33.44 46.80
C VAL A 18 14.57 -32.01 47.14
N LEU A 19 15.19 -31.78 48.30
CA LEU A 19 15.60 -30.44 48.73
C LEU A 19 16.77 -29.93 47.87
N VAL A 20 17.71 -30.81 47.51
CA VAL A 20 18.78 -30.49 46.54
C VAL A 20 18.18 -30.14 45.18
N GLN A 21 17.22 -30.93 44.68
CA GLN A 21 16.54 -30.63 43.41
C GLN A 21 15.81 -29.29 43.43
N LEU A 22 15.16 -28.92 44.53
CA LEU A 22 14.52 -27.63 44.68
C LEU A 22 15.52 -26.48 44.54
N LEU A 23 16.67 -26.54 45.21
CA LEU A 23 17.70 -25.52 45.07
C LEU A 23 18.22 -25.41 43.63
N VAL A 24 18.49 -26.54 42.98
CA VAL A 24 18.93 -26.57 41.58
C VAL A 24 17.91 -25.88 40.66
N VAL A 25 16.62 -26.15 40.82
CA VAL A 25 15.56 -25.51 40.03
C VAL A 25 15.48 -24.00 40.34
N MET A 26 15.57 -23.62 41.61
CA MET A 26 15.53 -22.20 42.02
C MET A 26 16.71 -21.41 41.45
N ASP A 27 17.93 -21.94 41.54
CA ASP A 27 19.11 -21.29 40.99
C ASP A 27 19.07 -21.24 39.46
N ARG A 28 18.52 -22.28 38.81
CA ARG A 28 18.28 -22.24 37.37
C ARG A 28 17.32 -21.11 36.98
N ILE A 29 16.21 -20.93 37.70
CA ILE A 29 15.26 -19.84 37.43
C ILE A 29 15.93 -18.48 37.65
N ARG A 30 16.72 -18.33 38.73
CA ARG A 30 17.46 -17.09 39.02
C ARG A 30 18.56 -16.79 38.00
N SER A 31 19.07 -17.81 37.31
CA SER A 31 20.08 -17.63 36.25
C SER A 31 19.52 -17.15 34.91
N PHE A 32 18.19 -17.06 34.75
CA PHE A 32 17.61 -16.60 33.49
C PHE A 32 17.89 -15.10 33.26
N PRO A 33 18.34 -14.70 32.05
CA PRO A 33 18.45 -13.29 31.69
C PRO A 33 17.11 -12.56 31.79
N LEU A 34 17.13 -11.26 32.14
CA LEU A 34 15.93 -10.41 32.20
C LEU A 34 15.21 -10.28 30.84
N SER A 35 15.90 -10.55 29.73
CA SER A 35 15.33 -10.60 28.38
C SER A 35 14.56 -11.89 28.07
N SER A 36 14.56 -12.87 28.98
CA SER A 36 13.86 -14.14 28.76
C SER A 36 12.34 -13.96 28.76
N PRO A 37 11.60 -14.71 27.92
CA PRO A 37 10.14 -14.60 27.88
C PRO A 37 9.51 -15.11 29.18
N LEU A 38 8.39 -14.50 29.56
CA LEU A 38 7.63 -14.85 30.77
C LEU A 38 7.26 -16.35 30.83
N SER A 39 6.96 -16.96 29.68
CA SER A 39 6.64 -18.38 29.55
C SER A 39 7.75 -19.31 30.07
N LYS A 40 9.02 -18.88 29.96
CA LYS A 40 10.18 -19.63 30.46
C LYS A 40 10.24 -19.60 31.99
N PHE A 41 9.98 -18.43 32.59
CA PHE A 41 9.87 -18.30 34.05
C PHE A 41 8.66 -19.06 34.60
N LEU A 42 7.50 -18.95 33.95
CA LEU A 42 6.28 -19.73 34.27
C LEU A 42 6.57 -21.23 34.30
N ASN A 43 7.17 -21.78 33.24
CA ASN A 43 7.51 -23.20 33.17
C ASN A 43 8.51 -23.61 34.27
N GLY A 44 9.47 -22.74 34.61
CA GLY A 44 10.38 -22.95 35.73
C GLY A 44 9.66 -23.01 37.08
N LEU A 45 8.77 -22.05 37.35
CA LEU A 45 7.98 -22.01 38.59
C LEU A 45 7.03 -23.22 38.70
N GLU A 46 6.46 -23.68 37.59
CA GLU A 46 5.63 -24.89 37.55
C GLU A 46 6.43 -26.16 37.89
N ILE A 47 7.66 -26.27 37.38
CA ILE A 47 8.58 -27.36 37.74
C ILE A 47 8.94 -27.27 39.23
N LEU A 48 9.24 -26.06 39.72
CA LEU A 48 9.56 -25.83 41.13
C LEU A 48 8.40 -26.26 42.03
N LEU A 49 7.18 -25.87 41.68
CA LEU A 49 5.97 -26.21 42.44
C LEU A 49 5.71 -27.73 42.42
N ALA A 50 5.88 -28.38 41.27
CA ALA A 50 5.75 -29.83 41.16
C ALA A 50 6.77 -30.59 42.03
N LYS A 51 8.03 -30.15 42.03
CA LYS A 51 9.08 -30.75 42.87
C LYS A 51 8.88 -30.49 44.35
N ALA A 52 8.28 -29.38 44.73
CA ALA A 52 8.02 -29.07 46.13
C ALA A 52 6.83 -29.86 46.68
N GLN A 53 5.89 -30.23 45.81
CA GLN A 53 4.81 -31.13 46.17
C GLN A 53 5.33 -32.52 46.59
N ASP A 54 6.37 -33.04 45.94
CA ASP A 54 7.04 -34.30 46.32
C ASP A 54 7.59 -34.25 47.76
N TRP A 55 8.00 -33.07 48.23
CA TRP A 55 8.43 -32.84 49.62
C TRP A 55 7.24 -32.75 50.57
N GLU A 56 6.22 -31.95 50.25
CA GLU A 56 5.04 -31.74 51.10
C GLU A 56 4.24 -33.02 51.35
N GLU A 57 4.26 -33.98 50.42
CA GLU A 57 3.58 -35.28 50.59
C GLU A 57 4.25 -36.17 51.64
N ASN A 58 5.57 -36.01 51.87
CA ASN A 58 6.36 -36.86 52.75
C ASN A 58 6.81 -36.16 54.04
N ALA A 59 6.84 -34.82 54.06
CA ALA A 59 7.31 -34.03 55.19
C ALA A 59 6.27 -33.91 56.30
N SER A 60 6.73 -33.78 57.55
CA SER A 60 5.85 -33.48 58.68
C SER A 60 5.27 -32.06 58.57
N ARG A 61 4.10 -31.81 59.18
CA ARG A 61 3.47 -30.47 59.16
C ARG A 61 4.36 -29.36 59.73
N ALA A 62 5.30 -29.70 60.61
CA ALA A 62 6.25 -28.76 61.19
C ALA A 62 7.33 -28.28 60.20
N LEU A 63 7.62 -29.08 59.17
CA LEU A 63 8.64 -28.82 58.14
C LEU A 63 8.02 -28.42 56.78
N SER A 64 6.77 -27.98 56.80
CA SER A 64 6.02 -27.60 55.60
C SER A 64 6.49 -26.26 55.04
N LEU A 65 6.81 -26.26 53.75
CA LEU A 65 7.17 -25.13 52.91
C LEU A 65 5.96 -24.42 52.31
N ARG A 66 4.73 -24.84 52.66
CA ARG A 66 3.47 -24.37 52.06
C ARG A 66 3.32 -22.85 52.03
N LYS A 67 3.77 -22.13 53.07
CA LYS A 67 3.74 -20.67 53.13
C LYS A 67 4.47 -20.01 51.95
N HIS A 68 5.58 -20.59 51.48
CA HIS A 68 6.33 -20.10 50.33
C HIS A 68 5.74 -20.60 49.02
N LEU A 69 5.26 -21.85 48.99
CA LEU A 69 4.60 -22.43 47.82
C LEU A 69 3.30 -21.73 47.46
N ASP A 70 2.55 -21.24 48.44
CA ASP A 70 1.34 -20.45 48.21
C ASP A 70 1.67 -19.15 47.47
N LEU A 71 2.77 -18.48 47.80
CA LEU A 71 3.23 -17.28 47.08
C LEU A 71 3.65 -17.59 45.64
N VAL A 72 4.38 -18.70 45.44
CA VAL A 72 4.76 -19.17 44.09
C VAL A 72 3.52 -19.51 43.27
N THR A 73 2.55 -20.16 43.90
CA THR A 73 1.28 -20.55 43.30
C THR A 73 0.47 -19.32 42.88
N GLN A 74 0.37 -18.32 43.74
CA GLN A 74 -0.30 -17.05 43.41
C GLN A 74 0.39 -16.33 42.25
N LEU A 75 1.72 -16.35 42.19
CA LEU A 75 2.47 -15.78 41.08
C LEU A 75 2.18 -16.50 39.75
N ILE A 76 2.14 -17.84 39.76
CA ILE A 76 1.76 -18.64 38.58
C ILE A 76 0.34 -18.28 38.12
N ILE A 77 -0.62 -18.19 39.04
CA ILE A 77 -2.01 -17.82 38.73
C ILE A 77 -2.07 -16.42 38.13
N GLN A 78 -1.38 -15.44 38.72
CA GLN A 78 -1.33 -14.07 38.21
C GLN A 78 -0.78 -14.01 36.77
N TRP A 79 0.33 -14.69 36.50
CA TRP A 79 0.95 -14.69 35.18
C TRP A 79 0.17 -15.49 34.14
N ARG A 80 -0.54 -16.56 34.53
CA ARG A 80 -1.45 -17.26 33.64
C ARG A 80 -2.74 -16.50 33.37
N ARG A 81 -3.24 -15.69 34.33
CA ARG A 81 -4.31 -14.72 34.09
C ARG A 81 -3.86 -13.66 33.09
N LEU A 82 -2.64 -13.17 33.21
CA LEU A 82 -2.07 -12.25 32.24
C LEU A 82 -2.01 -12.87 30.85
N GLU A 83 -1.49 -14.09 30.71
CA GLU A 83 -1.45 -14.82 29.43
C GLU A 83 -2.85 -15.02 28.84
N LEU A 84 -3.83 -15.44 29.66
CA LEU A 84 -5.23 -15.50 29.23
C LEU A 84 -5.71 -14.14 28.77
N ASN A 85 -5.52 -13.07 29.52
CA ASN A 85 -5.99 -11.73 29.15
C ASN A 85 -5.33 -11.21 27.85
N CYS A 86 -4.14 -11.70 27.51
CA CYS A 86 -3.43 -11.40 26.27
C CYS A 86 -3.82 -12.33 25.09
N TRP A 87 -4.95 -13.04 25.18
CA TRP A 87 -5.41 -13.96 24.13
C TRP A 87 -5.60 -13.26 22.77
N SER A 88 -6.09 -12.01 22.75
CA SER A 88 -6.31 -11.26 21.51
C SER A 88 -5.00 -10.89 20.83
N VAL A 89 -4.04 -10.39 21.61
CA VAL A 89 -2.68 -10.08 21.16
C VAL A 89 -1.99 -11.33 20.61
N SER A 90 -2.29 -12.50 21.16
CA SER A 90 -1.74 -13.77 20.66
C SER A 90 -2.24 -14.10 19.24
N LEU A 91 -3.49 -13.77 18.90
CA LEU A 91 -4.00 -13.90 17.53
C LEU A 91 -3.35 -12.85 16.60
N ASP A 92 -3.22 -11.61 17.06
CA ASP A 92 -2.57 -10.53 16.28
C ASP A 92 -1.10 -10.87 15.98
N ASN A 93 -0.40 -11.47 16.94
CA ASN A 93 0.97 -11.95 16.75
C ASN A 93 1.07 -13.04 15.66
N ILE A 94 0.07 -13.91 15.52
CA ILE A 94 0.05 -14.91 14.45
C ILE A 94 -0.12 -14.22 13.09
N THR A 95 -1.00 -13.22 13.00
CA THR A 95 -1.13 -12.40 11.78
C THR A 95 0.20 -11.75 11.40
N LYS A 96 0.89 -11.15 12.39
CA LYS A 96 2.19 -10.53 12.18
C LYS A 96 3.26 -11.53 11.72
N GLN A 97 3.35 -12.69 12.37
CA GLN A 97 4.28 -13.76 11.97
C GLN A 97 4.00 -14.25 10.55
N HIS A 98 2.73 -14.33 10.14
CA HIS A 98 2.37 -14.65 8.76
C HIS A 98 2.81 -13.57 7.77
N ALA A 99 2.61 -12.29 8.09
CA ALA A 99 3.09 -11.21 7.26
C ALA A 99 4.63 -11.24 7.09
N GLU A 100 5.36 -11.56 8.15
CA GLU A 100 6.83 -11.69 8.15
C GLU A 100 7.33 -12.87 7.28
N LYS A 101 6.53 -13.94 7.12
CA LYS A 101 6.88 -15.05 6.20
C LYS A 101 7.03 -14.56 4.76
N SER A 102 6.36 -13.49 4.36
CA SER A 102 6.49 -12.91 3.01
C SER A 102 7.86 -12.27 2.77
N THR A 103 8.57 -11.84 3.82
CA THR A 103 9.87 -11.16 3.70
C THR A 103 10.94 -12.05 3.04
N LYS A 104 10.81 -13.38 3.14
CA LYS A 104 11.73 -14.32 2.46
C LYS A 104 11.78 -14.13 0.94
N HIS A 105 10.72 -13.59 0.33
CA HIS A 105 10.63 -13.36 -1.11
C HIS A 105 11.30 -12.05 -1.56
N TRP A 106 11.66 -11.18 -0.61
CA TRP A 106 12.23 -9.86 -0.90
C TRP A 106 13.47 -9.96 -1.80
N PHE A 107 14.44 -10.79 -1.42
CA PHE A 107 15.68 -10.94 -2.19
C PHE A 107 15.44 -11.53 -3.58
N SER A 108 14.48 -12.45 -3.73
CA SER A 108 14.13 -13.03 -5.03
C SER A 108 13.52 -11.98 -5.96
N ILE A 109 12.62 -11.13 -5.46
CA ILE A 109 12.02 -10.05 -6.27
C ILE A 109 13.08 -9.00 -6.61
N TYR A 110 13.91 -8.63 -5.64
CA TYR A 110 15.00 -7.68 -5.84
C TYR A 110 15.97 -8.18 -6.93
N GLN A 111 16.47 -9.41 -6.81
CA GLN A 111 17.36 -10.02 -7.80
C GLN A 111 16.71 -10.09 -9.18
N MET A 112 15.42 -10.40 -9.25
CA MET A 112 14.68 -10.47 -10.51
C MET A 112 14.58 -9.10 -11.19
N ILE A 113 14.27 -8.04 -10.42
CA ILE A 113 14.21 -6.67 -10.93
C ILE A 113 15.60 -6.18 -11.37
N GLU A 114 16.62 -6.34 -10.52
CA GLU A 114 17.99 -5.93 -10.82
C GLU A 114 18.55 -6.66 -12.04
N LYS A 115 18.34 -7.98 -12.13
CA LYS A 115 18.75 -8.78 -13.28
C LYS A 115 18.12 -8.28 -14.57
N TYR A 116 16.82 -8.00 -14.56
CA TYR A 116 16.14 -7.43 -15.73
C TYR A 116 16.74 -6.07 -16.12
N VAL A 117 16.97 -5.17 -15.16
CA VAL A 117 17.56 -3.85 -15.41
C VAL A 117 18.99 -3.96 -15.96
N GLN A 118 19.81 -4.85 -15.39
CA GLN A 118 21.20 -5.05 -15.80
C GLN A 118 21.30 -5.64 -17.20
N GLU A 119 20.53 -6.69 -17.50
CA GLU A 119 20.51 -7.33 -18.82
C GLU A 119 20.11 -6.36 -19.93
N GLN A 120 19.19 -5.43 -19.66
CA GLN A 120 18.78 -4.40 -20.63
C GLN A 120 19.78 -3.26 -20.78
N THR A 121 20.65 -3.04 -19.78
CA THR A 121 21.74 -2.06 -19.87
C THR A 121 22.91 -2.60 -20.68
N GLU A 122 23.21 -3.89 -20.52
CA GLU A 122 24.32 -4.60 -21.17
C GLU A 122 23.93 -5.16 -22.56
N ALA A 123 22.63 -5.23 -22.87
CA ALA A 123 22.04 -5.68 -24.14
C ALA A 123 22.55 -4.99 -25.42
N ASN A 124 23.23 -3.84 -25.31
CA ASN A 124 23.88 -3.22 -26.46
C ASN A 124 25.18 -3.95 -26.88
N ALA A 125 25.61 -4.99 -26.17
CA ALA A 125 26.91 -5.63 -26.40
C ALA A 125 26.89 -7.08 -26.91
N GLU A 126 25.96 -7.98 -26.56
CA GLU A 126 26.01 -9.38 -27.10
C GLU A 126 24.72 -10.21 -26.84
N GLN A 127 24.49 -11.22 -27.67
CA GLN A 127 23.30 -12.09 -27.75
C GLN A 127 23.13 -13.05 -26.54
N THR A 128 22.93 -12.50 -25.34
CA THR A 128 22.50 -13.31 -24.18
C THR A 128 20.97 -13.42 -24.16
N GLU A 129 20.42 -14.58 -23.74
CA GLU A 129 18.97 -14.76 -23.55
C GLU A 129 18.45 -13.78 -22.50
N GLN A 130 17.95 -12.62 -22.95
CA GLN A 130 17.35 -11.60 -22.11
C GLN A 130 16.09 -12.15 -21.43
N MET A 131 15.91 -11.81 -20.15
CA MET A 131 14.67 -12.13 -19.44
C MET A 131 13.47 -11.49 -20.16
N ASP A 132 12.55 -12.32 -20.67
CA ASP A 132 11.32 -11.84 -21.31
C ASP A 132 10.46 -11.10 -20.27
N LEU A 133 10.09 -9.86 -20.60
CA LEU A 133 9.19 -9.00 -19.84
C LEU A 133 7.87 -9.73 -19.48
N LYS A 134 7.36 -10.60 -20.36
CA LYS A 134 6.17 -11.39 -20.07
C LYS A 134 6.39 -12.39 -18.94
N VAL A 135 7.56 -13.02 -18.90
CA VAL A 135 7.94 -13.96 -17.83
C VAL A 135 8.02 -13.20 -16.51
N LEU A 136 8.63 -12.01 -16.50
CA LEU A 136 8.67 -11.13 -15.33
C LEU A 136 7.25 -10.80 -14.81
N VAL A 137 6.37 -10.32 -15.69
CA VAL A 137 4.99 -9.98 -15.34
C VAL A 137 4.24 -11.19 -14.79
N SER A 138 4.33 -12.35 -15.46
CA SER A 138 3.66 -13.57 -15.02
C SER A 138 4.18 -14.07 -13.66
N THR A 139 5.47 -13.87 -13.38
CA THR A 139 6.09 -14.24 -12.10
C THR A 139 5.61 -13.32 -10.98
N LEU A 140 5.50 -12.01 -11.24
CA LEU A 140 4.95 -11.05 -10.28
C LEU A 140 3.46 -11.28 -10.01
N GLN A 141 2.68 -11.66 -11.03
CA GLN A 141 1.29 -12.06 -10.87
C GLN A 141 1.18 -13.32 -10.00
N ALA A 142 1.94 -14.37 -10.33
CA ALA A 142 1.98 -15.61 -9.54
C ALA A 142 2.43 -15.36 -8.09
N PHE A 143 3.31 -14.38 -7.86
CA PHE A 143 3.72 -13.97 -6.51
C PHE A 143 2.56 -13.44 -5.67
N ILE A 144 1.63 -12.66 -6.23
CA ILE A 144 0.46 -12.20 -5.48
C ILE A 144 -0.64 -13.26 -5.43
N GLU A 145 -0.93 -13.89 -6.56
CA GLU A 145 -2.02 -14.86 -6.71
C GLU A 145 -1.76 -16.15 -5.92
N GLY A 146 -0.49 -16.54 -5.78
CA GLY A 146 -0.02 -17.66 -4.96
C GLY A 146 0.22 -17.30 -3.49
N SER A 147 -0.38 -16.22 -2.98
CA SER A 147 -0.28 -15.83 -1.58
C SER A 147 -1.37 -16.49 -0.72
N THR A 148 -1.12 -16.59 0.59
CA THR A 148 -2.16 -16.97 1.54
C THR A 148 -2.90 -15.74 2.03
N LEU A 149 -4.05 -15.91 2.70
CA LEU A 149 -4.81 -14.80 3.28
C LEU A 149 -3.93 -13.92 4.20
N GLY A 150 -3.12 -14.53 5.07
CA GLY A 150 -2.23 -13.81 5.98
C GLY A 150 -1.03 -13.11 5.32
N GLU A 151 -0.64 -13.53 4.12
CA GLU A 151 0.53 -13.00 3.40
C GLU A 151 0.16 -11.93 2.36
N PHE A 152 -1.09 -11.92 1.89
CA PHE A 152 -1.57 -11.08 0.79
C PHE A 152 -1.19 -9.60 0.94
N HIS A 153 -1.54 -8.98 2.07
CA HIS A 153 -1.26 -7.55 2.29
C HIS A 153 0.24 -7.23 2.31
N ALA A 154 1.06 -8.11 2.90
CA ALA A 154 2.51 -7.94 2.92
C ALA A 154 3.12 -8.06 1.51
N ARG A 155 2.64 -9.02 0.70
CA ARG A 155 3.09 -9.17 -0.69
C ARG A 155 2.62 -8.03 -1.59
N LEU A 156 1.38 -7.55 -1.40
CA LEU A 156 0.86 -6.37 -2.09
C LEU A 156 1.71 -5.13 -1.76
N GLN A 157 2.04 -4.93 -0.48
CA GLN A 157 2.91 -3.84 -0.06
C GLN A 157 4.31 -3.97 -0.67
N ALA A 158 4.85 -5.19 -0.80
CA ALA A 158 6.15 -5.41 -1.44
C ALA A 158 6.16 -4.89 -2.89
N LEU A 159 5.09 -5.09 -3.67
CA LEU A 159 5.00 -4.52 -5.03
C LEU A 159 5.11 -3.00 -5.03
N LEU A 160 4.44 -2.32 -4.10
CA LEU A 160 4.51 -0.86 -3.98
C LEU A 160 5.91 -0.40 -3.55
N VAL A 161 6.54 -1.10 -2.60
CA VAL A 161 7.89 -0.74 -2.16
C VAL A 161 8.90 -0.92 -3.30
N PHE A 162 8.79 -2.00 -4.09
CA PHE A 162 9.64 -2.18 -5.27
C PHE A 162 9.35 -1.16 -6.37
N HIS A 163 8.09 -0.72 -6.54
CA HIS A 163 7.78 0.40 -7.41
C HIS A 163 8.54 1.67 -6.98
N CYS A 164 8.50 2.02 -5.69
CA CYS A 164 9.24 3.15 -5.13
C CYS A 164 10.76 2.97 -5.26
N HIS A 165 11.27 1.75 -5.07
CA HIS A 165 12.68 1.43 -5.28
C HIS A 165 13.08 1.71 -6.72
N VAL A 166 12.35 1.17 -7.69
CA VAL A 166 12.58 1.40 -9.12
C VAL A 166 12.51 2.88 -9.46
N LEU A 167 11.54 3.64 -8.93
CA LEU A 167 11.47 5.10 -9.12
C LEU A 167 12.76 5.83 -8.71
N LEU A 168 13.41 5.38 -7.64
CA LEU A 168 14.64 6.00 -7.09
C LEU A 168 15.93 5.47 -7.73
N MET A 169 15.88 4.40 -8.53
CA MET A 169 17.06 3.92 -9.26
C MET A 169 17.59 4.98 -10.25
N PRO A 170 18.89 4.95 -10.60
CA PRO A 170 19.45 5.79 -11.65
C PRO A 170 18.68 5.68 -12.97
N ARG A 171 18.81 6.66 -13.87
CA ARG A 171 18.15 6.61 -15.18
C ARG A 171 18.78 5.51 -16.04
N VAL A 172 18.11 4.37 -16.08
CA VAL A 172 18.48 3.20 -16.89
C VAL A 172 17.40 2.97 -17.97
N ALA A 173 17.77 2.34 -19.08
CA ALA A 173 16.81 1.90 -20.09
C ALA A 173 15.72 1.01 -19.45
N GLU A 174 14.48 1.14 -19.94
CA GLU A 174 13.31 0.36 -19.49
C GLU A 174 12.86 0.49 -18.03
N LYS A 175 13.52 1.31 -17.21
CA LYS A 175 13.09 1.68 -15.85
C LYS A 175 11.61 2.07 -15.77
N GLU A 176 11.17 2.91 -16.71
CA GLU A 176 9.79 3.41 -16.78
C GLU A 176 8.77 2.29 -17.01
N VAL A 177 9.15 1.24 -17.75
CA VAL A 177 8.29 0.08 -18.03
C VAL A 177 8.09 -0.75 -16.76
N LEU A 178 9.18 -1.04 -16.02
CA LEU A 178 9.11 -1.73 -14.74
C LEU A 178 8.30 -0.96 -13.70
N CYS A 179 8.54 0.35 -13.62
CA CYS A 179 7.81 1.26 -12.76
C CYS A 179 6.30 1.18 -13.04
N SER A 180 5.91 1.20 -14.32
CA SER A 180 4.54 1.05 -14.80
C SER A 180 3.92 -0.29 -14.41
N ILE A 181 4.64 -1.39 -14.61
CA ILE A 181 4.16 -2.74 -14.29
C ILE A 181 3.87 -2.88 -12.80
N LEU A 182 4.84 -2.52 -11.95
CA LEU A 182 4.69 -2.66 -10.50
C LEU A 182 3.54 -1.79 -9.97
N TRP A 183 3.39 -0.57 -10.48
CA TRP A 183 2.28 0.32 -10.15
C TRP A 183 0.93 -0.28 -10.54
N ASN A 184 0.80 -0.74 -11.79
CA ASN A 184 -0.46 -1.28 -12.29
C ASN A 184 -0.83 -2.60 -11.63
N LEU A 185 0.13 -3.47 -11.34
CA LEU A 185 -0.10 -4.70 -10.57
C LEU A 185 -0.54 -4.38 -9.15
N TYR A 186 0.13 -3.47 -8.47
CA TYR A 186 -0.26 -3.02 -7.13
C TYR A 186 -1.71 -2.51 -7.13
N HIS A 187 -2.05 -1.56 -7.99
CA HIS A 187 -3.41 -1.01 -8.03
C HIS A 187 -4.47 -2.03 -8.48
N TYR A 188 -4.12 -2.93 -9.40
CA TYR A 188 -5.02 -4.00 -9.80
C TYR A 188 -5.36 -4.93 -8.63
N TYR A 189 -4.38 -5.41 -7.86
CA TYR A 189 -4.68 -6.31 -6.74
C TYR A 189 -5.17 -5.57 -5.48
N LYS A 190 -4.83 -4.29 -5.30
CA LYS A 190 -5.32 -3.45 -4.20
C LYS A 190 -6.85 -3.42 -4.13
N GLN A 191 -7.53 -3.50 -5.28
CA GLN A 191 -9.01 -3.50 -5.31
C GLN A 191 -9.63 -4.69 -4.55
N PHE A 192 -8.88 -5.77 -4.33
CA PHE A 192 -9.35 -6.96 -3.60
C PHE A 192 -8.97 -6.95 -2.12
N SER A 193 -8.20 -5.97 -1.65
CA SER A 193 -7.68 -5.91 -0.27
C SER A 193 -8.80 -5.94 0.78
N GLU A 194 -9.87 -5.18 0.56
CA GLU A 194 -11.03 -5.18 1.45
C GLU A 194 -11.75 -6.54 1.48
N CYS A 195 -11.82 -7.26 0.36
CA CYS A 195 -12.44 -8.58 0.31
C CYS A 195 -11.61 -9.62 1.08
N VAL A 196 -10.29 -9.58 0.92
CA VAL A 196 -9.36 -10.43 1.67
C VAL A 196 -9.45 -10.15 3.16
N GLU A 197 -9.48 -8.88 3.58
CA GLU A 197 -9.61 -8.50 4.98
C GLU A 197 -10.98 -8.88 5.57
N ALA A 198 -12.06 -8.71 4.79
CA ALA A 198 -13.39 -9.17 5.17
C ALA A 198 -13.44 -10.69 5.38
N ARG A 199 -12.74 -11.46 4.52
CA ARG A 199 -12.65 -12.92 4.67
C ARG A 199 -11.85 -13.33 5.91
N ILE A 200 -10.73 -12.66 6.18
CA ILE A 200 -9.93 -12.91 7.38
C ILE A 200 -10.77 -12.62 8.63
N THR A 201 -11.46 -11.49 8.66
CA THR A 201 -12.31 -11.10 9.80
C THR A 201 -13.50 -12.05 9.98
N GLU A 202 -14.17 -12.47 8.91
CA GLU A 202 -15.23 -13.48 8.94
C GLU A 202 -14.75 -14.80 9.57
N LEU A 203 -13.58 -15.29 9.16
CA LEU A 203 -13.02 -16.54 9.69
C LEU A 203 -12.43 -16.40 11.10
N ARG A 204 -11.99 -15.19 11.49
CA ARG A 204 -11.46 -14.87 12.81
C ARG A 204 -12.56 -14.78 13.88
N GLN A 205 -13.72 -14.21 13.56
CA GLN A 205 -14.84 -14.02 14.48
C GLN A 205 -15.29 -15.27 15.26
N PRO A 206 -15.52 -16.45 14.65
CA PRO A 206 -15.93 -17.64 15.40
C PRO A 206 -14.84 -18.12 16.37
N ILE A 207 -13.57 -17.99 15.99
CA ILE A 207 -12.41 -18.34 16.84
C ILE A 207 -12.35 -17.40 18.05
N GLU A 208 -12.49 -16.09 17.83
CA GLU A 208 -12.53 -15.11 18.92
C GLU A 208 -13.71 -15.32 19.86
N LYS A 209 -14.87 -15.67 19.31
CA LYS A 209 -16.07 -15.95 20.11
C LYS A 209 -15.86 -17.17 21.02
N GLU A 210 -15.41 -18.29 20.47
CA GLU A 210 -15.10 -19.51 21.25
C GLU A 210 -14.04 -19.22 22.33
N LEU A 211 -13.01 -18.44 21.99
CA LEU A 211 -11.92 -18.10 22.90
C LEU A 211 -12.39 -17.15 24.02
N LYS A 212 -13.20 -16.15 23.70
CA LYS A 212 -13.80 -15.22 24.67
C LYS A 212 -14.75 -15.95 25.63
N GLU A 213 -15.54 -16.89 25.13
CA GLU A 213 -16.38 -17.77 25.97
C GLU A 213 -15.53 -18.65 26.88
N PHE A 214 -14.46 -19.26 26.36
CA PHE A 214 -13.52 -20.03 27.16
C PHE A 214 -12.88 -19.20 28.28
N VAL A 215 -12.44 -17.97 27.99
CA VAL A 215 -11.87 -17.05 28.98
C VAL A 215 -12.89 -16.71 30.07
N LYS A 216 -14.16 -16.48 29.71
CA LYS A 216 -15.25 -16.23 30.69
C LYS A 216 -15.53 -17.42 31.60
N ILE A 217 -15.48 -18.64 31.06
CA ILE A 217 -15.80 -19.88 31.79
C ILE A 217 -14.60 -20.39 32.59
N SER A 218 -13.39 -19.94 32.27
CA SER A 218 -12.15 -20.34 32.96
C SER A 218 -12.12 -19.83 34.39
N ARG A 219 -12.60 -20.66 35.32
CA ARG A 219 -12.50 -20.44 36.77
C ARG A 219 -11.16 -20.94 37.30
N TRP A 220 -10.58 -20.18 38.22
CA TRP A 220 -9.36 -20.54 38.95
C TRP A 220 -9.76 -21.23 40.25
N ASN A 221 -9.43 -22.52 40.36
CA ASN A 221 -9.67 -23.31 41.57
C ASN A 221 -8.35 -23.49 42.32
N ASP A 222 -8.12 -22.69 43.35
CA ASP A 222 -6.87 -22.67 44.12
C ASP A 222 -6.89 -23.67 45.29
N VAL A 223 -7.80 -24.66 45.26
CA VAL A 223 -8.08 -25.58 46.38
C VAL A 223 -6.97 -26.62 46.57
N SER A 224 -6.31 -27.05 45.49
CA SER A 224 -5.22 -28.03 45.54
C SER A 224 -4.21 -27.82 44.42
N PHE A 225 -2.95 -28.21 44.65
CA PHE A 225 -1.89 -28.20 43.64
C PHE A 225 -2.33 -28.87 42.34
N TRP A 226 -2.96 -30.05 42.44
CA TRP A 226 -3.43 -30.82 41.28
C TRP A 226 -4.52 -30.10 40.49
N ALA A 227 -5.43 -29.38 41.16
CA ALA A 227 -6.43 -28.54 40.49
C ALA A 227 -5.79 -27.38 39.72
N ILE A 228 -4.75 -26.75 40.29
CA ILE A 228 -4.00 -25.66 39.65
C ILE A 228 -3.24 -26.18 38.44
N LYS A 229 -2.48 -27.27 38.59
CA LYS A 229 -1.76 -27.91 37.48
C LYS A 229 -2.69 -28.26 36.30
N GLN A 230 -3.85 -28.87 36.59
CA GLN A 230 -4.82 -29.22 35.56
C GLN A 230 -5.42 -28.00 34.86
N SER A 231 -5.76 -26.95 35.61
CA SER A 231 -6.29 -25.71 35.03
C SER A 231 -5.27 -25.01 34.12
N VAL A 232 -4.01 -24.94 34.55
CA VAL A 232 -2.89 -24.39 33.77
C VAL A 232 -2.65 -25.16 32.47
N GLU A 233 -2.57 -26.50 32.53
CA GLU A 233 -2.40 -27.33 31.33
C GLU A 233 -3.57 -27.17 30.36
N LYS A 234 -4.80 -27.10 30.88
CA LYS A 234 -6.01 -26.89 30.07
C LYS A 234 -5.97 -25.53 29.35
N ILE A 235 -5.62 -24.46 30.06
CA ILE A 235 -5.48 -23.11 29.50
C ILE A 235 -4.45 -23.10 28.38
N ARG A 236 -3.24 -23.61 28.65
CA ARG A 236 -2.14 -23.64 27.67
C ARG A 236 -2.51 -24.42 26.41
N ARG A 237 -3.08 -25.63 26.57
CA ARG A 237 -3.51 -26.47 25.43
C ARG A 237 -4.61 -25.80 24.63
N THR A 238 -5.56 -25.15 25.30
CA THR A 238 -6.70 -24.51 24.64
C THR A 238 -6.28 -23.27 23.86
N LEU A 239 -5.46 -22.39 24.46
CA LEU A 239 -4.87 -21.24 23.77
C LEU A 239 -4.09 -21.68 22.53
N PHE A 240 -3.18 -22.64 22.69
CA PHE A 240 -2.40 -23.17 21.57
C PHE A 240 -3.28 -23.76 20.46
N LYS A 241 -4.35 -24.49 20.82
CA LYS A 241 -5.32 -25.03 19.86
C LYS A 241 -5.97 -23.92 19.04
N PHE A 242 -6.41 -22.84 19.67
CA PHE A 242 -7.05 -21.71 18.98
C PHE A 242 -6.06 -20.92 18.12
N MET A 243 -4.84 -20.73 18.61
CA MET A 243 -3.74 -20.16 17.82
C MET A 243 -3.49 -21.00 16.57
N LYS A 244 -3.37 -22.33 16.69
CA LYS A 244 -3.20 -23.22 15.53
C LYS A 244 -4.40 -23.23 14.58
N LYS A 245 -5.62 -23.19 15.10
CA LYS A 245 -6.83 -23.04 14.27
C LYS A 245 -6.75 -21.76 13.42
N PHE A 246 -6.36 -20.63 14.02
CA PHE A 246 -6.24 -19.37 13.29
C PHE A 246 -5.06 -19.37 12.31
N GLU A 247 -3.94 -20.01 12.67
CA GLU A 247 -2.82 -20.21 11.76
C GLU A 247 -3.22 -20.98 10.49
N VAL A 248 -4.08 -22.01 10.63
CA VAL A 248 -4.62 -22.75 9.47
C VAL A 248 -5.47 -21.84 8.58
N VAL A 249 -6.34 -21.01 9.17
CA VAL A 249 -7.14 -20.00 8.44
C VAL A 249 -6.25 -19.06 7.64
N LEU A 250 -5.18 -18.52 8.24
CA LEU A 250 -4.27 -17.60 7.55
C LEU A 250 -3.41 -18.26 6.46
N ASN A 251 -3.28 -19.59 6.48
CA ASN A 251 -2.62 -20.37 5.43
C ASN A 251 -3.56 -20.72 4.26
N GLU A 252 -4.87 -20.45 4.36
CA GLU A 252 -5.78 -20.63 3.23
C GLU A 252 -5.33 -19.78 2.03
N PRO A 253 -5.46 -20.29 0.80
CA PRO A 253 -5.08 -19.55 -0.40
C PRO A 253 -5.92 -18.27 -0.51
N CYS A 254 -5.30 -17.15 -0.91
CA CYS A 254 -6.03 -15.89 -1.09
C CYS A 254 -6.87 -15.86 -2.37
N TRP A 255 -6.54 -16.71 -3.35
CA TRP A 255 -7.16 -16.74 -4.68
C TRP A 255 -8.70 -16.70 -4.66
N PRO A 256 -9.42 -17.48 -3.84
CA PRO A 256 -10.88 -17.43 -3.78
C PRO A 256 -11.45 -16.10 -3.27
N ALA A 257 -10.64 -15.30 -2.55
CA ALA A 257 -10.99 -13.97 -2.06
C ALA A 257 -10.57 -12.84 -3.01
N LEU A 258 -9.89 -13.15 -4.13
CA LEU A 258 -9.59 -12.18 -5.20
C LEU A 258 -10.81 -11.97 -6.12
N VAL A 259 -11.95 -11.68 -5.49
CA VAL A 259 -13.23 -11.47 -6.15
C VAL A 259 -13.71 -10.06 -5.82
N GLU A 260 -14.44 -9.48 -6.76
CA GLU A 260 -15.11 -8.20 -6.52
C GLU A 260 -16.11 -8.36 -5.36
N ILE A 261 -16.15 -7.39 -4.44
CA ILE A 261 -17.04 -7.45 -3.28
C ILE A 261 -18.49 -7.52 -3.78
N GLY A 262 -19.21 -8.60 -3.48
CA GLY A 262 -20.60 -8.79 -3.92
C GLY A 262 -21.58 -7.70 -3.46
N LYS A 263 -21.26 -6.99 -2.36
CA LYS A 263 -22.00 -5.79 -1.93
C LYS A 263 -21.80 -4.61 -2.89
N GLU A 264 -20.64 -4.50 -3.54
CA GLU A 264 -20.36 -3.42 -4.49
C GLU A 264 -20.91 -3.67 -5.89
N GLU A 265 -21.06 -4.93 -6.32
CA GLU A 265 -21.83 -5.27 -7.53
C GLU A 265 -23.30 -4.80 -7.41
N GLN A 266 -23.85 -4.84 -6.19
CA GLN A 266 -25.17 -4.29 -5.87
C GLN A 266 -25.13 -2.78 -5.62
N LEU A 267 -24.10 -2.22 -4.97
CA LEU A 267 -23.98 -0.77 -4.73
C LEU A 267 -23.76 0.05 -6.02
N ASP A 268 -23.07 -0.45 -7.05
CA ASP A 268 -23.02 0.26 -8.35
C ASP A 268 -24.42 0.38 -8.97
N CYS A 269 -25.33 -0.56 -8.64
CA CYS A 269 -26.74 -0.55 -9.07
C CYS A 269 -27.65 0.24 -8.10
N LEU A 270 -27.37 0.20 -6.79
CA LEU A 270 -28.18 0.79 -5.71
C LEU A 270 -27.79 2.23 -5.37
N GLN A 271 -26.53 2.64 -5.56
CA GLN A 271 -26.11 4.05 -5.37
C GLN A 271 -26.91 4.98 -6.30
N LYS A 272 -27.28 4.52 -7.50
CA LYS A 272 -28.19 5.25 -8.41
C LYS A 272 -29.68 5.14 -8.03
N GLN A 273 -30.08 4.21 -7.15
CA GLN A 273 -31.45 4.11 -6.62
C GLN A 273 -31.63 4.85 -5.28
N GLU A 274 -30.57 4.99 -4.47
CA GLU A 274 -30.58 5.70 -3.18
C GLU A 274 -30.21 7.19 -3.30
N GLU A 275 -29.54 7.61 -4.38
CA GLU A 275 -29.50 9.02 -4.78
C GLU A 275 -30.95 9.46 -5.09
N SER A 276 -31.62 10.04 -4.10
CA SER A 276 -32.94 10.66 -4.26
C SER A 276 -32.95 11.57 -5.50
N ASP A 277 -34.11 11.73 -6.15
CA ASP A 277 -34.34 12.51 -7.39
C ASP A 277 -33.79 13.97 -7.39
N ASN A 278 -33.21 14.45 -6.29
CA ASN A 278 -32.73 15.81 -6.07
C ASN A 278 -31.21 15.96 -5.81
N GLU A 279 -30.41 14.88 -5.74
CA GLU A 279 -28.95 15.02 -5.55
C GLU A 279 -28.19 15.07 -6.90
N GLU A 280 -27.39 16.12 -7.11
CA GLU A 280 -26.53 16.22 -8.29
C GLU A 280 -25.44 15.12 -8.28
N THR A 281 -25.39 14.35 -9.37
CA THR A 281 -24.33 13.35 -9.59
C THR A 281 -22.95 14.01 -9.54
N LYS A 282 -21.90 13.25 -9.21
CA LYS A 282 -20.52 13.76 -9.17
C LYS A 282 -20.08 14.40 -10.51
N ILE A 283 -20.56 13.85 -11.64
CA ILE A 283 -20.27 14.37 -12.98
C ILE A 283 -21.00 15.69 -13.21
N GLN A 284 -22.28 15.80 -12.82
CA GLN A 284 -23.04 17.05 -12.92
C GLN A 284 -22.40 18.15 -12.06
N ARG A 285 -21.99 17.83 -10.83
CA ARG A 285 -21.28 18.77 -9.95
C ARG A 285 -19.98 19.28 -10.59
N LEU A 286 -19.16 18.38 -11.12
CA LEU A 286 -17.93 18.75 -11.83
C LEU A 286 -18.23 19.66 -13.04
N ASN A 287 -19.23 19.30 -13.86
CA ASN A 287 -19.61 20.08 -15.04
C ASN A 287 -20.17 21.47 -14.67
N ASN A 288 -20.95 21.56 -13.59
CA ASN A 288 -21.47 22.81 -13.05
C ASN A 288 -20.33 23.71 -12.57
N THR A 289 -19.37 23.16 -11.83
CA THR A 289 -18.17 23.89 -11.37
C THR A 289 -17.30 24.33 -12.55
N LEU A 290 -17.06 23.45 -13.53
CA LEU A 290 -16.36 23.79 -14.77
C LEU A 290 -17.05 24.92 -15.51
N ARG A 291 -18.39 24.88 -15.65
CA ARG A 291 -19.16 25.93 -16.32
C ARG A 291 -19.00 27.28 -15.60
N LYS A 292 -19.05 27.30 -14.26
CA LYS A 292 -18.83 28.50 -13.44
C LYS A 292 -17.41 29.08 -13.61
N VAL A 293 -16.39 28.22 -13.62
CA VAL A 293 -14.99 28.65 -13.83
C VAL A 293 -14.79 29.20 -15.24
N LEU A 294 -15.33 28.49 -16.24
CA LEU A 294 -15.26 28.89 -17.63
C LEU A 294 -15.99 30.23 -17.90
N SER A 295 -17.17 30.43 -17.31
CA SER A 295 -17.91 31.70 -17.42
C SER A 295 -17.17 32.84 -16.74
N ALA A 296 -16.65 32.64 -15.52
CA ALA A 296 -15.87 33.65 -14.81
C ALA A 296 -14.62 34.07 -15.61
N ARG A 297 -13.91 33.10 -16.22
CA ARG A 297 -12.75 33.38 -17.07
C ARG A 297 -13.13 34.07 -18.38
N ALA A 298 -14.28 33.74 -18.97
CA ALA A 298 -14.80 34.45 -20.14
C ALA A 298 -15.12 35.90 -19.82
N ASP A 299 -15.68 36.19 -18.64
CA ASP A 299 -15.99 37.56 -18.19
C ASP A 299 -14.71 38.37 -17.94
N VAL A 300 -13.68 37.77 -17.35
CA VAL A 300 -12.35 38.39 -17.21
C VAL A 300 -11.71 38.62 -18.59
N ALA A 301 -11.87 37.70 -19.55
CA ALA A 301 -11.38 37.87 -20.90
C ALA A 301 -12.11 38.99 -21.67
N LYS A 302 -13.39 39.26 -21.34
CA LYS A 302 -14.19 40.35 -21.89
C LYS A 302 -13.78 41.73 -21.33
N ARG A 303 -13.21 41.80 -20.12
CA ARG A 303 -12.66 43.04 -19.56
C ARG A 303 -11.41 43.46 -20.35
N ALA A 304 -11.33 44.76 -20.67
CA ALA A 304 -10.13 45.35 -21.24
C ALA A 304 -8.96 45.20 -20.26
N LEU A 305 -7.78 44.82 -20.77
CA LEU A 305 -6.55 45.00 -19.99
C LEU A 305 -6.39 46.51 -19.71
N PRO A 306 -5.91 46.92 -18.53
CA PRO A 306 -5.38 48.27 -18.38
C PRO A 306 -4.40 48.54 -19.52
N GLU A 307 -4.45 49.72 -20.14
CA GLU A 307 -3.55 50.12 -21.24
C GLU A 307 -2.07 50.26 -20.80
N GLU A 308 -1.72 49.81 -19.60
CA GLU A 308 -0.45 50.07 -18.94
C GLU A 308 0.35 48.76 -18.76
N CYS A 309 0.99 48.33 -19.84
CA CYS A 309 2.40 47.97 -19.76
C CYS A 309 3.18 49.10 -20.45
N GLN A 310 3.08 50.31 -19.89
CA GLN A 310 3.92 51.45 -20.26
C GLN A 310 5.12 51.58 -19.32
N ASP A 311 5.59 50.48 -18.72
CA ASP A 311 6.93 50.47 -18.13
C ASP A 311 7.96 50.37 -19.25
N GLY A 312 8.28 51.51 -19.87
CA GLY A 312 9.57 51.84 -20.50
C GLY A 312 10.16 50.95 -21.61
N ILE A 313 9.57 49.79 -21.95
CA ILE A 313 10.17 48.82 -22.88
C ILE A 313 9.59 49.06 -24.29
N THR A 314 10.34 49.80 -25.10
CA THR A 314 10.05 49.99 -26.52
C THR A 314 10.49 48.76 -27.33
N PHE A 315 9.54 47.90 -27.68
CA PHE A 315 9.79 46.79 -28.59
C PHE A 315 10.02 47.29 -30.03
N HIS A 316 10.94 46.66 -30.77
CA HIS A 316 11.18 46.97 -32.18
C HIS A 316 9.92 46.78 -33.04
N THR A 317 9.61 47.74 -33.91
CA THR A 317 8.39 47.82 -34.73
C THR A 317 8.13 46.62 -35.64
N GLU A 318 9.16 45.84 -35.98
CA GLU A 318 9.07 44.62 -36.78
C GLU A 318 8.86 43.34 -35.94
N SER A 319 8.98 43.43 -34.61
CA SER A 319 8.83 42.29 -33.69
C SER A 319 7.36 41.91 -33.51
N LEU A 320 7.11 40.59 -33.39
CA LEU A 320 5.80 40.06 -32.99
C LEU A 320 5.34 40.58 -31.61
N GLN A 321 6.27 41.02 -30.76
CA GLN A 321 6.00 41.56 -29.42
C GLN A 321 5.16 42.85 -29.47
N CYS A 322 5.38 43.73 -30.47
CA CYS A 322 4.54 44.92 -30.66
C CYS A 322 3.07 44.59 -30.98
N ARG A 323 2.80 43.38 -31.50
CA ARG A 323 1.45 42.91 -31.84
C ARG A 323 0.79 42.16 -30.67
N LEU A 324 1.48 41.95 -29.56
CA LEU A 324 1.01 41.15 -28.43
C LEU A 324 -0.37 41.60 -27.92
N PRO A 325 -0.68 42.90 -27.72
CA PRO A 325 -2.01 43.31 -27.28
C PRO A 325 -3.14 42.91 -28.26
N LYS A 326 -2.89 43.04 -29.56
CA LYS A 326 -3.83 42.65 -30.62
C LYS A 326 -4.00 41.12 -30.68
N LEU A 327 -2.90 40.37 -30.57
CA LEU A 327 -2.90 38.91 -30.58
C LEU A 327 -3.58 38.34 -29.33
N THR A 328 -3.32 38.89 -28.14
CA THR A 328 -3.98 38.50 -26.88
C THR A 328 -5.48 38.74 -26.96
N LYS A 329 -5.93 39.86 -27.54
CA LYS A 329 -7.36 40.11 -27.77
C LYS A 329 -7.98 39.08 -28.73
N LYS A 330 -7.26 38.68 -29.79
CA LYS A 330 -7.71 37.63 -30.72
C LYS A 330 -7.78 36.27 -30.05
N MET A 331 -6.76 35.90 -29.28
CA MET A 331 -6.72 34.66 -28.49
C MET A 331 -7.90 34.60 -27.52
N LYS A 332 -8.13 35.67 -26.73
CA LYS A 332 -9.28 35.77 -25.81
C LYS A 332 -10.61 35.52 -26.53
N LYS A 333 -10.84 36.15 -27.69
CA LYS A 333 -12.05 35.92 -28.51
C LYS A 333 -12.20 34.47 -28.97
N MET A 334 -11.11 33.83 -29.39
CA MET A 334 -11.13 32.42 -29.80
C MET A 334 -11.43 31.51 -28.61
N CYS A 335 -10.79 31.74 -27.46
CA CYS A 335 -11.05 30.99 -26.23
C CYS A 335 -12.51 31.13 -25.77
N THR A 336 -13.09 32.33 -25.80
CA THR A 336 -14.50 32.54 -25.44
C THR A 336 -15.43 31.82 -26.41
N ALA A 337 -15.17 31.90 -27.72
CA ALA A 337 -15.99 31.21 -28.72
C ALA A 337 -15.94 29.68 -28.58
N VAL A 338 -14.76 29.11 -28.30
CA VAL A 338 -14.62 27.67 -28.04
C VAL A 338 -15.35 27.28 -26.75
N THR A 339 -15.28 28.12 -25.71
CA THR A 339 -15.89 27.87 -24.40
C THR A 339 -17.42 27.93 -24.47
N GLU A 340 -17.99 28.92 -25.16
CA GLU A 340 -19.44 29.13 -25.28
C GLU A 340 -20.10 28.08 -26.19
N ASN A 341 -19.40 27.58 -27.22
CA ASN A 341 -19.92 26.60 -28.18
C ASN A 341 -19.64 25.13 -27.80
N ASN A 342 -19.10 24.85 -26.60
CA ASN A 342 -18.64 23.52 -26.25
C ASN A 342 -19.79 22.60 -25.80
N SER A 343 -20.22 21.67 -26.67
CA SER A 343 -21.20 20.63 -26.34
C SER A 343 -20.62 19.43 -25.57
N PHE A 344 -19.32 19.41 -25.28
CA PHE A 344 -18.67 18.27 -24.63
C PHE A 344 -19.27 17.95 -23.25
N LEU A 345 -19.57 18.96 -22.42
CA LEU A 345 -20.12 18.74 -21.08
C LEU A 345 -21.47 18.03 -21.13
N SER A 346 -22.35 18.41 -22.06
CA SER A 346 -23.64 17.74 -22.24
C SER A 346 -23.48 16.34 -22.82
N LEU A 347 -22.49 16.10 -23.69
CA LEU A 347 -22.19 14.76 -24.19
C LEU A 347 -21.73 13.81 -23.07
N VAL A 348 -20.94 14.31 -22.11
CA VAL A 348 -20.50 13.52 -20.94
C VAL A 348 -21.69 13.18 -20.04
N GLU A 349 -22.58 14.14 -19.75
CA GLU A 349 -23.81 13.90 -18.99
C GLU A 349 -24.73 12.89 -19.68
N ASN A 350 -24.93 13.03 -20.99
CA ASN A 350 -25.73 12.10 -21.78
C ASN A 350 -25.15 10.68 -21.75
N LEU A 351 -23.82 10.54 -21.76
CA LEU A 351 -23.16 9.25 -21.66
C LEU A 351 -23.37 8.63 -20.26
N ASP A 352 -23.25 9.40 -19.19
CA ASP A 352 -23.50 8.91 -17.84
C ASP A 352 -24.97 8.46 -17.66
N GLN A 353 -25.92 9.26 -18.13
CA GLN A 353 -27.34 8.90 -18.14
C GLN A 353 -27.61 7.63 -18.95
N PHE A 354 -27.01 7.51 -20.14
CA PHE A 354 -27.11 6.32 -20.97
C PHE A 354 -26.58 5.07 -20.25
N THR A 355 -25.41 5.16 -19.61
CA THR A 355 -24.85 4.03 -18.85
C THR A 355 -25.69 3.69 -17.61
N GLY A 356 -26.23 4.70 -16.92
CA GLY A 356 -27.18 4.53 -15.81
C GLY A 356 -28.45 3.79 -16.25
N GLY A 357 -29.05 4.20 -17.36
CA GLY A 357 -30.23 3.54 -17.91
C GLY A 357 -29.99 2.08 -18.30
N ILE A 358 -28.80 1.75 -18.81
CA ILE A 358 -28.42 0.35 -19.06
C ILE A 358 -28.37 -0.45 -17.75
N ILE A 359 -27.76 0.11 -16.70
CA ILE A 359 -27.64 -0.56 -15.39
C ILE A 359 -29.03 -0.85 -14.81
N VAL A 360 -29.92 0.14 -14.78
CA VAL A 360 -31.30 -0.01 -14.30
C VAL A 360 -32.05 -1.07 -15.11
N SER A 361 -31.98 -1.02 -16.44
CA SER A 361 -32.63 -2.00 -17.31
C SER A 361 -32.11 -3.42 -17.09
N VAL A 362 -30.81 -3.60 -16.84
CA VAL A 362 -30.23 -4.92 -16.52
C VAL A 362 -30.79 -5.46 -15.21
N VAL A 363 -30.91 -4.64 -14.17
CA VAL A 363 -31.49 -5.03 -12.87
C VAL A 363 -32.95 -5.43 -13.02
N GLU A 364 -33.75 -4.63 -13.72
CA GLU A 364 -35.15 -4.95 -14.01
C GLU A 364 -35.30 -6.29 -14.72
N LEU A 365 -34.48 -6.53 -15.76
CA LEU A 365 -34.49 -7.79 -16.51
C LEU A 365 -34.01 -8.99 -15.68
N GLN A 366 -33.08 -8.79 -14.75
CA GLN A 366 -32.62 -9.85 -13.84
C GLN A 366 -33.72 -10.26 -12.86
N ASN A 367 -34.50 -9.30 -12.38
CA ASN A 367 -35.57 -9.51 -11.40
C ASN A 367 -36.87 -10.07 -12.00
N LEU A 368 -37.00 -10.17 -13.33
CA LEU A 368 -38.14 -10.83 -13.97
C LEU A 368 -38.20 -12.32 -13.59
N THR A 369 -39.27 -12.69 -12.88
CA THR A 369 -39.60 -14.06 -12.51
C THR A 369 -40.91 -14.49 -13.17
N PHE A 370 -41.10 -15.80 -13.34
CA PHE A 370 -42.35 -16.39 -13.82
C PHE A 370 -43.18 -16.88 -12.62
N ASP A 371 -44.49 -16.99 -12.79
CA ASP A 371 -45.37 -17.37 -11.69
C ASP A 371 -45.22 -18.88 -11.39
N GLN A 372 -44.67 -19.21 -10.21
CA GLN A 372 -44.39 -20.58 -9.82
C GLN A 372 -45.67 -21.38 -9.51
N THR A 373 -46.80 -20.70 -9.38
CA THR A 373 -48.11 -21.31 -9.10
C THR A 373 -48.88 -21.73 -10.36
N ALA A 374 -48.46 -21.27 -11.55
CA ALA A 374 -49.11 -21.56 -12.82
C ALA A 374 -48.78 -22.96 -13.37
N ASP A 375 -49.59 -23.44 -14.33
CA ASP A 375 -49.37 -24.71 -15.02
C ASP A 375 -47.99 -24.77 -15.69
N LYS A 376 -47.38 -25.97 -15.75
CA LYS A 376 -46.04 -26.17 -16.34
C LYS A 376 -45.92 -25.67 -17.79
N GLU A 377 -47.00 -25.68 -18.57
CA GLU A 377 -47.01 -25.12 -19.93
C GLU A 377 -46.98 -23.59 -19.94
N LYS A 378 -47.73 -22.94 -19.04
CA LYS A 378 -47.71 -21.49 -18.86
C LYS A 378 -46.36 -21.01 -18.36
N GLN A 379 -45.79 -21.70 -17.36
CA GLN A 379 -44.42 -21.45 -16.89
C GLN A 379 -43.38 -21.51 -18.01
N LYS A 380 -43.46 -22.53 -18.88
CA LYS A 380 -42.56 -22.65 -20.04
C LYS A 380 -42.75 -21.51 -21.04
N SER A 381 -43.99 -21.04 -21.25
CA SER A 381 -44.27 -19.93 -22.17
C SER A 381 -43.77 -18.58 -21.63
N GLU A 382 -43.96 -18.32 -20.33
CA GLU A 382 -43.48 -17.11 -19.64
C GLU A 382 -41.95 -17.08 -19.59
N ALA A 383 -41.31 -18.21 -19.25
CA ALA A 383 -39.85 -18.32 -19.28
C ALA A 383 -39.28 -18.03 -20.68
N LYS A 384 -39.91 -18.55 -21.74
CA LYS A 384 -39.54 -18.23 -23.13
C LYS A 384 -39.73 -16.75 -23.46
N HIS A 385 -40.81 -16.13 -22.99
CA HIS A 385 -41.05 -14.71 -23.20
C HIS A 385 -40.00 -13.83 -22.50
N ILE A 386 -39.67 -14.12 -21.24
CA ILE A 386 -38.59 -13.44 -20.49
C ILE A 386 -37.26 -13.62 -21.22
N GLN A 387 -36.96 -14.82 -21.72
CA GLN A 387 -35.75 -15.08 -22.49
C GLN A 387 -35.70 -14.25 -23.79
N MET A 388 -36.81 -14.16 -24.53
CA MET A 388 -36.89 -13.31 -25.73
C MET A 388 -36.69 -11.83 -25.41
N GLN A 389 -37.24 -11.34 -24.30
CA GLN A 389 -37.02 -9.96 -23.84
C GLN A 389 -35.54 -9.70 -23.55
N LYS A 390 -34.87 -10.61 -22.82
CA LYS A 390 -33.42 -10.52 -22.53
C LYS A 390 -32.58 -10.52 -23.82
N GLN A 391 -32.90 -11.38 -24.78
CA GLN A 391 -32.19 -11.43 -26.07
C GLN A 391 -32.41 -10.17 -26.92
N ARG A 392 -33.62 -9.60 -26.89
CA ARG A 392 -33.94 -8.34 -27.58
C ARG A 392 -33.17 -7.19 -26.95
N ALA A 393 -33.21 -7.04 -25.63
CA ALA A 393 -32.48 -6.01 -24.90
C ALA A 393 -30.97 -6.06 -25.19
N LEU A 394 -30.37 -7.26 -25.20
CA LEU A 394 -28.97 -7.44 -25.57
C LEU A 394 -28.67 -7.02 -27.02
N SER A 395 -29.57 -7.36 -27.95
CA SER A 395 -29.42 -6.99 -29.36
C SER A 395 -29.53 -5.49 -29.58
N ASP A 396 -30.44 -4.82 -28.86
CA ASP A 396 -30.61 -3.37 -28.92
C ASP A 396 -29.43 -2.64 -28.27
N LEU A 397 -28.87 -3.18 -27.19
CA LEU A 397 -27.60 -2.70 -26.62
C LEU A 397 -26.48 -2.73 -27.67
N PHE A 398 -26.31 -3.83 -28.42
CA PHE A 398 -25.29 -3.89 -29.48
C PHE A 398 -25.50 -2.83 -30.57
N LYS A 399 -26.75 -2.55 -30.95
CA LYS A 399 -27.05 -1.48 -31.92
C LYS A 399 -26.69 -0.11 -31.36
N SER A 400 -27.05 0.15 -30.09
CA SER A 400 -26.74 1.42 -29.42
C SER A 400 -25.23 1.63 -29.29
N LEU A 401 -24.47 0.60 -28.88
CA LEU A 401 -23.01 0.65 -28.82
C LEU A 401 -22.38 0.90 -30.20
N ALA A 402 -22.92 0.31 -31.26
CA ALA A 402 -22.45 0.58 -32.62
C ALA A 402 -22.74 2.02 -33.06
N LYS A 403 -23.91 2.57 -32.72
CA LYS A 403 -24.28 3.96 -32.99
C LYS A 403 -23.40 4.97 -32.26
N THR A 404 -22.93 4.64 -31.06
CA THR A 404 -21.97 5.49 -30.31
C THR A 404 -20.53 5.39 -30.84
N GLY A 405 -20.28 4.62 -31.90
CA GLY A 405 -18.99 4.52 -32.59
C GLY A 405 -18.13 3.33 -32.18
N LEU A 406 -18.65 2.40 -31.36
CA LEU A 406 -17.92 1.19 -30.99
C LEU A 406 -18.01 0.13 -32.08
N SER A 407 -16.97 -0.69 -32.22
CA SER A 407 -16.94 -1.77 -33.20
C SER A 407 -16.44 -3.06 -32.56
N TYR A 408 -17.30 -4.08 -32.54
CA TYR A 408 -16.92 -5.39 -32.03
C TYR A 408 -15.77 -6.01 -32.85
N ARG A 409 -15.71 -5.75 -34.17
CA ARG A 409 -14.64 -6.27 -35.04
C ARG A 409 -13.29 -5.67 -34.67
N LYS A 410 -13.22 -4.35 -34.41
CA LYS A 410 -11.99 -3.69 -33.96
C LYS A 410 -11.51 -4.26 -32.63
N GLY A 411 -12.43 -4.51 -31.70
CA GLY A 411 -12.06 -5.11 -30.41
C GLY A 411 -11.60 -6.57 -30.54
N LEU A 412 -12.22 -7.38 -31.41
CA LEU A 412 -11.74 -8.74 -31.67
C LEU A 412 -10.34 -8.76 -32.28
N SER A 413 -10.01 -7.82 -33.19
CA SER A 413 -8.66 -7.69 -33.71
C SER A 413 -7.66 -7.27 -32.63
N TRP A 414 -8.04 -6.36 -31.74
CA TRP A 414 -7.19 -5.90 -30.64
C TRP A 414 -6.98 -6.98 -29.57
N ALA A 415 -8.02 -7.76 -29.24
CA ALA A 415 -7.89 -8.89 -28.31
C ALA A 415 -6.91 -9.97 -28.80
N ARG A 416 -6.68 -10.05 -30.12
CA ARG A 416 -5.70 -10.96 -30.74
C ARG A 416 -4.32 -10.33 -30.90
N SER A 417 -4.19 -9.01 -30.76
CA SER A 417 -2.91 -8.33 -30.90
C SER A 417 -2.09 -8.43 -29.61
N ARG A 418 -0.76 -8.21 -29.73
CA ARG A 418 0.15 -8.14 -28.57
C ARG A 418 -0.24 -7.00 -27.62
N ASP A 419 -0.99 -6.02 -28.11
CA ASP A 419 -1.39 -4.80 -27.42
C ASP A 419 -2.37 -5.05 -26.25
N CYS A 420 -3.02 -6.21 -26.16
CA CYS A 420 -3.92 -6.53 -25.05
C CYS A 420 -3.18 -6.57 -23.69
N HIS A 421 -1.88 -6.90 -23.69
CA HIS A 421 -1.04 -6.89 -22.50
C HIS A 421 -0.52 -5.48 -22.14
N GLU A 422 -0.73 -4.49 -23.01
CA GLU A 422 -0.25 -3.13 -22.78
C GLU A 422 -0.91 -2.40 -21.60
N ILE A 423 -2.01 -2.92 -21.08
CA ILE A 423 -2.70 -2.33 -19.94
C ILE A 423 -1.77 -2.26 -18.71
N LEU A 424 -0.93 -3.29 -18.51
CA LEU A 424 0.03 -3.32 -17.40
C LEU A 424 1.26 -2.43 -17.65
N TYR A 425 1.52 -2.05 -18.90
CA TYR A 425 2.64 -1.16 -19.29
C TYR A 425 2.24 0.31 -19.32
N LEU A 426 1.01 0.66 -18.90
CA LEU A 426 0.58 2.05 -18.85
C LEU A 426 1.36 2.82 -17.80
N GLN A 427 1.89 3.98 -18.17
CA GLN A 427 2.56 4.86 -17.22
C GLN A 427 1.66 5.17 -16.02
N PRO A 428 2.23 5.19 -14.79
CA PRO A 428 1.52 5.57 -13.59
C PRO A 428 0.85 6.92 -13.77
N LEU A 429 -0.42 7.02 -13.37
CA LEU A 429 -1.17 8.26 -13.38
C LEU A 429 -1.82 8.43 -12.01
N ASP A 430 -1.28 9.37 -11.23
CA ASP A 430 -1.86 9.84 -9.98
C ASP A 430 -2.17 11.33 -10.09
N LEU A 431 -3.42 11.62 -10.44
CA LEU A 431 -3.88 13.00 -10.57
C LEU A 431 -3.90 13.73 -9.22
N ARG A 432 -4.08 13.05 -8.09
CA ARG A 432 -4.09 13.74 -6.78
C ARG A 432 -2.73 14.36 -6.52
N THR A 433 -1.68 13.55 -6.63
CA THR A 433 -0.31 14.03 -6.47
C THR A 433 0.04 15.10 -7.51
N ALA A 434 -0.41 14.94 -8.76
CA ALA A 434 -0.20 15.96 -9.80
C ALA A 434 -0.84 17.30 -9.44
N LEU A 435 -2.06 17.28 -8.88
CA LEU A 435 -2.81 18.48 -8.49
C LEU A 435 -2.24 19.12 -7.23
N ASP A 436 -1.79 18.32 -6.26
CA ASP A 436 -1.18 18.79 -5.00
C ASP A 436 0.16 19.52 -5.23
N VAL A 437 0.91 19.13 -6.26
CA VAL A 437 2.19 19.78 -6.63
C VAL A 437 1.97 21.20 -7.18
N VAL A 438 0.79 21.50 -7.72
CA VAL A 438 0.51 22.79 -8.36
C VAL A 438 -0.09 23.77 -7.35
N ASN A 439 0.70 24.76 -6.93
CA ASN A 439 0.23 25.87 -6.11
C ASN A 439 -0.88 26.64 -6.85
N CYS A 440 -2.08 26.69 -6.28
CA CYS A 440 -3.20 27.46 -6.81
C CYS A 440 -3.51 28.65 -5.91
N THR A 441 -3.34 29.85 -6.46
CA THR A 441 -3.58 31.13 -5.76
C THR A 441 -5.05 31.54 -5.76
N HIS A 442 -5.86 31.02 -6.69
CA HIS A 442 -7.27 31.41 -6.86
C HIS A 442 -8.26 30.40 -6.24
N HIS A 443 -9.18 30.88 -5.42
CA HIS A 443 -10.22 30.08 -4.76
C HIS A 443 -11.09 29.26 -5.74
N LEU A 444 -11.46 29.85 -6.89
CA LEU A 444 -12.26 29.15 -7.91
C LEU A 444 -11.49 27.99 -8.56
N ASP A 445 -10.18 28.13 -8.73
CA ASP A 445 -9.32 27.07 -9.22
C ASP A 445 -9.21 25.96 -8.15
N ALA A 446 -9.05 26.32 -6.87
CA ALA A 446 -9.03 25.35 -5.78
C ALA A 446 -10.31 24.50 -5.74
N THR A 447 -11.49 25.11 -5.85
CA THR A 447 -12.77 24.37 -5.89
C THR A 447 -12.88 23.43 -7.10
N LEU A 448 -12.33 23.82 -8.25
CA LEU A 448 -12.33 22.96 -9.43
C LEU A 448 -11.39 21.77 -9.25
N LEU A 449 -10.18 21.99 -8.74
CA LEU A 449 -9.22 20.91 -8.50
C LEU A 449 -9.74 19.93 -7.45
N THR A 450 -10.43 20.39 -6.41
CA THR A 450 -11.06 19.49 -5.42
C THR A 450 -12.12 18.59 -6.06
N GLU A 451 -12.94 19.12 -6.98
CA GLU A 451 -13.93 18.31 -7.71
C GLU A 451 -13.29 17.34 -8.72
N ILE A 452 -12.18 17.74 -9.36
CA ILE A 452 -11.40 16.82 -10.21
C ILE A 452 -10.81 15.69 -9.36
N SER A 453 -10.24 15.99 -8.20
CA SER A 453 -9.69 14.98 -7.27
C SER A 453 -10.77 14.05 -6.71
N SER A 454 -11.97 14.56 -6.45
CA SER A 454 -13.09 13.76 -5.93
C SER A 454 -13.64 12.78 -6.99
N THR A 455 -13.68 13.21 -8.26
CA THR A 455 -14.14 12.39 -9.39
C THR A 455 -13.10 11.39 -9.85
N TRP A 456 -11.81 11.74 -9.77
CA TRP A 456 -10.69 10.89 -10.17
C TRP A 456 -10.65 9.54 -9.44
N ASP A 457 -10.98 9.52 -8.14
CA ASP A 457 -11.05 8.27 -7.37
C ASP A 457 -11.98 7.25 -8.00
N GLY A 458 -13.14 7.73 -8.46
CA GLY A 458 -14.11 6.91 -9.20
C GLY A 458 -13.50 6.40 -10.51
N CYS A 459 -12.88 7.28 -11.30
CA CYS A 459 -12.22 6.90 -12.56
C CYS A 459 -11.16 5.81 -12.35
N GLN A 460 -10.32 5.97 -11.33
CA GLN A 460 -9.27 5.01 -10.99
C GLN A 460 -9.85 3.67 -10.54
N LYS A 461 -10.83 3.70 -9.64
CA LYS A 461 -11.53 2.51 -9.15
C LYS A 461 -12.19 1.73 -10.29
N TYR A 462 -12.98 2.40 -11.13
CA TYR A 462 -13.68 1.75 -12.25
C TYR A 462 -12.75 1.27 -13.35
N PHE A 463 -11.58 1.87 -13.55
CA PHE A 463 -10.58 1.39 -14.50
C PHE A 463 -10.09 -0.03 -14.15
N TYR A 464 -9.57 -0.23 -12.92
CA TYR A 464 -9.07 -1.54 -12.50
C TYR A 464 -10.19 -2.57 -12.30
N ARG A 465 -11.39 -2.14 -11.90
CA ARG A 465 -12.58 -3.00 -11.88
C ARG A 465 -12.99 -3.45 -13.27
N SER A 466 -13.01 -2.54 -14.25
CA SER A 466 -13.33 -2.89 -15.63
C SER A 466 -12.33 -3.90 -16.18
N LEU A 467 -11.06 -3.81 -15.79
CA LEU A 467 -10.04 -4.81 -16.12
C LEU A 467 -10.33 -6.18 -15.50
N ALA A 468 -10.67 -6.22 -14.21
CA ALA A 468 -11.04 -7.46 -13.52
C ALA A 468 -12.32 -8.08 -14.12
N ARG A 469 -13.37 -7.27 -14.34
CA ARG A 469 -14.63 -7.70 -14.98
C ARG A 469 -14.43 -8.16 -16.42
N HIS A 470 -13.53 -7.51 -17.16
CA HIS A 470 -13.17 -7.95 -18.51
C HIS A 470 -12.52 -9.34 -18.49
N SER A 471 -11.57 -9.58 -17.59
CA SER A 471 -10.94 -10.90 -17.40
C SER A 471 -11.97 -11.95 -16.99
N ARG A 472 -12.83 -11.66 -15.99
CA ARG A 472 -13.94 -12.54 -15.58
C ARG A 472 -14.87 -12.87 -16.74
N LEU A 473 -15.24 -11.87 -17.55
CA LEU A 473 -16.08 -12.06 -18.73
C LEU A 473 -15.40 -12.95 -19.77
N GLN A 474 -14.11 -12.75 -20.04
CA GLN A 474 -13.36 -13.60 -20.97
C GLN A 474 -13.41 -15.07 -20.52
N THR A 475 -13.16 -15.33 -19.23
CA THR A 475 -13.23 -16.67 -18.64
C THR A 475 -14.64 -17.26 -18.71
N ALA A 476 -15.67 -16.49 -18.36
CA ALA A 476 -17.06 -16.94 -18.44
C ALA A 476 -17.48 -17.29 -19.87
N LEU A 477 -16.95 -16.58 -20.87
CA LEU A 477 -17.23 -16.84 -22.29
C LEU A 477 -16.43 -18.03 -22.87
N LEU A 478 -15.59 -18.72 -22.09
CA LEU A 478 -15.01 -20.01 -22.48
C LEU A 478 -16.03 -21.15 -22.29
N ALA A 479 -16.92 -21.03 -21.31
CA ALA A 479 -18.00 -21.98 -21.03
C ALA A 479 -19.36 -21.24 -20.98
N PRO A 480 -19.86 -20.73 -22.12
CA PRO A 480 -21.07 -19.92 -22.17
C PRO A 480 -22.33 -20.74 -21.88
N ALA A 481 -23.37 -20.06 -21.37
CA ALA A 481 -24.70 -20.65 -21.26
C ALA A 481 -25.22 -21.09 -22.64
N LYS A 482 -25.91 -22.25 -22.70
CA LYS A 482 -26.44 -22.85 -23.94
C LYS A 482 -27.40 -21.93 -24.72
N GLU A 483 -27.93 -20.93 -24.04
CA GLU A 483 -28.91 -19.96 -24.57
C GLU A 483 -28.26 -18.80 -25.35
N ILE A 484 -26.93 -18.65 -25.26
CA ILE A 484 -26.21 -17.57 -25.93
C ILE A 484 -25.59 -18.10 -27.23
N GLY A 485 -26.03 -17.56 -28.36
CA GLY A 485 -25.46 -17.90 -29.67
C GLY A 485 -24.04 -17.36 -29.88
N LEU A 486 -23.27 -18.03 -30.75
CA LEU A 486 -21.89 -17.68 -31.10
C LEU A 486 -21.73 -16.20 -31.53
N GLY A 487 -22.66 -15.68 -32.34
CA GLY A 487 -22.63 -14.28 -32.78
C GLY A 487 -22.76 -13.27 -31.63
N SER A 488 -23.52 -13.60 -30.57
CA SER A 488 -23.62 -12.77 -29.37
C SER A 488 -22.33 -12.84 -28.55
N ILE A 489 -21.71 -14.02 -28.45
CA ILE A 489 -20.42 -14.21 -27.76
C ILE A 489 -19.32 -13.35 -28.41
N GLU A 490 -19.19 -13.40 -29.73
CA GLU A 490 -18.21 -12.60 -30.46
C GLU A 490 -18.44 -11.09 -30.29
N ARG A 491 -19.71 -10.65 -30.28
CA ARG A 491 -20.04 -9.25 -30.03
C ARG A 491 -19.70 -8.84 -28.61
N CYS A 492 -20.00 -9.65 -27.60
CA CYS A 492 -19.62 -9.38 -26.21
C CYS A 492 -18.09 -9.25 -26.07
N LYS A 493 -17.32 -10.20 -26.61
CA LYS A 493 -15.85 -10.14 -26.61
C LYS A 493 -15.35 -8.88 -27.33
N GLY A 494 -15.88 -8.62 -28.52
CA GLY A 494 -15.45 -7.51 -29.35
C GLY A 494 -15.78 -6.13 -28.78
N PHE A 495 -17.02 -5.88 -28.37
CA PHE A 495 -17.40 -4.56 -27.85
C PHE A 495 -16.65 -4.22 -26.56
N THR A 496 -16.52 -5.18 -25.64
CA THR A 496 -15.81 -4.96 -24.38
C THR A 496 -14.31 -4.76 -24.59
N ALA A 497 -13.70 -5.52 -25.51
CA ALA A 497 -12.30 -5.34 -25.90
C ALA A 497 -12.06 -3.97 -26.56
N HIS A 498 -12.96 -3.51 -27.44
CA HIS A 498 -12.83 -2.18 -28.06
C HIS A 498 -13.00 -1.04 -27.04
N LEU A 499 -13.92 -1.17 -26.08
CA LEU A 499 -14.05 -0.23 -24.97
C LEU A 499 -12.76 -0.17 -24.15
N MET A 500 -12.18 -1.32 -23.80
CA MET A 500 -10.90 -1.37 -23.10
C MET A 500 -9.78 -0.70 -23.91
N GLN A 501 -9.71 -0.96 -25.22
CA GLN A 501 -8.75 -0.30 -26.11
C GLN A 501 -8.90 1.24 -26.09
N VAL A 502 -10.13 1.75 -26.12
CA VAL A 502 -10.39 3.19 -26.05
C VAL A 502 -9.94 3.75 -24.70
N LEU A 503 -10.25 3.07 -23.58
CA LEU A 503 -9.82 3.47 -22.24
C LEU A 503 -8.30 3.53 -22.10
N VAL A 504 -7.59 2.52 -22.61
CA VAL A 504 -6.11 2.48 -22.62
C VAL A 504 -5.54 3.69 -23.38
N ARG A 505 -6.10 4.00 -24.56
CA ARG A 505 -5.66 5.17 -25.35
C ARG A 505 -5.95 6.49 -24.64
N GLN A 506 -7.14 6.64 -24.07
CA GLN A 506 -7.51 7.84 -23.32
C GLN A 506 -6.60 8.03 -22.10
N ARG A 507 -6.29 6.95 -21.39
CA ARG A 507 -5.39 6.99 -20.23
C ARG A 507 -3.97 7.40 -20.61
N ARG A 508 -3.42 6.87 -21.71
CA ARG A 508 -2.12 7.35 -22.26
C ARG A 508 -2.13 8.83 -22.59
N SER A 509 -3.15 9.28 -23.30
CA SER A 509 -3.30 10.69 -23.66
C SER A 509 -3.43 11.57 -22.41
N LEU A 510 -4.17 11.09 -21.41
CA LEU A 510 -4.35 11.81 -20.15
C LEU A 510 -3.03 11.92 -19.39
N THR A 511 -2.26 10.83 -19.26
CA THR A 511 -0.93 10.87 -18.64
C THR A 511 -0.03 11.90 -19.31
N ALA A 512 0.08 11.85 -20.64
CA ALA A 512 0.90 12.82 -21.39
C ALA A 512 0.41 14.27 -21.19
N VAL A 513 -0.90 14.51 -21.21
CA VAL A 513 -1.46 15.84 -20.97
C VAL A 513 -1.21 16.31 -19.54
N THR A 514 -1.34 15.43 -18.55
CA THR A 514 -1.07 15.74 -17.14
C THR A 514 0.39 16.11 -16.92
N GLU A 515 1.34 15.36 -17.50
CA GLU A 515 2.77 15.70 -17.44
C GLU A 515 3.05 17.09 -18.03
N GLN A 516 2.54 17.36 -19.22
CA GLN A 516 2.69 18.67 -19.88
C GLN A 516 2.02 19.79 -19.07
N TRP A 517 0.87 19.51 -18.45
CA TRP A 517 0.16 20.46 -17.61
C TRP A 517 0.95 20.81 -16.35
N ILE A 518 1.54 19.82 -15.66
CA ILE A 518 2.42 20.05 -14.50
C ILE A 518 3.63 20.90 -14.92
N LEU A 519 4.29 20.55 -16.03
CA LEU A 519 5.43 21.32 -16.55
C LEU A 519 5.06 22.77 -16.82
N LEU A 520 3.93 23.01 -17.50
CA LEU A 520 3.44 24.36 -17.79
C LEU A 520 3.13 25.13 -16.50
N ARG A 521 2.49 24.49 -15.53
CA ARG A 521 2.16 25.12 -14.24
C ARG A 521 3.40 25.48 -13.43
N ASN A 522 4.41 24.61 -13.42
CA ASN A 522 5.69 24.91 -12.78
C ASN A 522 6.39 26.09 -13.44
N LEU A 523 6.42 26.13 -14.78
CA LEU A 523 6.99 27.26 -15.52
C LEU A 523 6.24 28.57 -15.25
N LEU A 524 4.91 28.54 -15.19
CA LEU A 524 4.08 29.70 -14.83
C LEU A 524 4.37 30.18 -13.41
N SER A 525 4.44 29.26 -12.44
CA SER A 525 4.80 29.60 -11.06
C SER A 525 6.19 30.23 -10.98
N CYS A 526 7.17 29.78 -11.77
CA CYS A 526 8.48 30.42 -11.82
C CYS A 526 8.41 31.84 -12.40
N ILE A 527 7.56 32.07 -13.41
CA ILE A 527 7.36 33.41 -13.99
C ILE A 527 6.68 34.34 -12.98
N GLU A 528 5.63 33.89 -12.31
CA GLU A 528 4.93 34.64 -11.25
C GLU A 528 5.87 34.96 -10.08
N GLU A 529 6.74 34.02 -9.69
CA GLU A 529 7.76 34.25 -8.67
C GLU A 529 8.76 35.33 -9.11
N ILE A 530 9.24 35.30 -10.35
CA ILE A 530 10.12 36.33 -10.92
C ILE A 530 9.43 37.70 -10.91
N ASP A 531 8.18 37.78 -11.35
CA ASP A 531 7.39 39.02 -11.38
C ASP A 531 7.18 39.60 -9.97
N SER A 532 6.84 38.75 -8.99
CA SER A 532 6.67 39.17 -7.60
C SER A 532 7.97 39.74 -6.99
N ARG A 533 9.13 39.18 -7.37
CA ARG A 533 10.44 39.67 -6.91
C ARG A 533 10.85 40.97 -7.59
N LEU A 534 10.50 41.17 -8.86
CA LEU A 534 10.75 42.43 -9.57
C LEU A 534 9.91 43.60 -9.02
N THR A 535 8.73 43.29 -8.47
CA THR A 535 7.77 44.30 -7.98
C THR A 535 7.91 44.63 -6.49
N ALA A 536 8.45 43.72 -5.67
CA ALA A 536 8.51 43.87 -4.21
C ALA A 536 9.53 44.92 -3.73
N GLU A 537 10.67 45.10 -4.41
CA GLU A 537 11.70 46.07 -4.04
C GLU A 537 12.39 46.58 -5.32
N ARG A 538 12.16 47.84 -5.72
CA ARG A 538 12.76 48.46 -6.93
C ARG A 538 14.30 48.63 -6.86
N ASP A 539 14.99 47.94 -5.97
CA ASP A 539 16.43 48.06 -5.76
C ASP A 539 17.25 47.14 -6.67
N TYR A 540 16.65 46.07 -7.22
CA TYR A 540 17.35 45.14 -8.10
C TYR A 540 16.85 45.26 -9.56
N ASN A 541 17.72 45.70 -10.46
CA ASN A 541 17.46 45.79 -11.90
C ASN A 541 17.31 44.42 -12.60
N VAL A 542 17.57 43.30 -11.90
CA VAL A 542 17.54 41.93 -12.44
C VAL A 542 16.98 40.99 -11.37
N ALA A 543 15.89 40.28 -11.70
CA ALA A 543 15.42 39.17 -10.88
C ALA A 543 16.18 37.89 -11.27
N PHE A 544 16.84 37.29 -10.28
CA PHE A 544 17.41 35.95 -10.44
C PHE A 544 16.28 34.91 -10.49
N PRO A 545 16.43 33.84 -11.30
CA PRO A 545 15.50 32.72 -11.26
C PRO A 545 15.47 32.09 -9.85
N PRO A 546 14.42 31.31 -9.52
CA PRO A 546 14.26 30.71 -8.20
C PRO A 546 15.52 29.93 -7.77
N GLN A 547 16.21 30.41 -6.74
CA GLN A 547 17.47 29.81 -6.24
C GLN A 547 17.26 28.73 -5.17
N GLY A 548 16.03 28.24 -4.99
CA GLY A 548 15.71 27.27 -3.95
C GLY A 548 16.48 25.95 -4.07
N SER A 549 16.86 25.54 -5.29
CA SER A 549 17.73 24.37 -5.49
C SER A 549 19.12 24.63 -4.95
N THR A 550 19.75 25.75 -5.31
CA THR A 550 21.06 26.17 -4.79
C THR A 550 21.02 26.30 -3.27
N GLN A 551 19.97 26.92 -2.72
CA GLN A 551 19.79 27.05 -1.28
C GLN A 551 19.71 25.69 -0.58
N ARG A 552 18.91 24.75 -1.10
CA ARG A 552 18.86 23.37 -0.59
C ARG A 552 20.20 22.64 -0.70
N TRP A 553 20.95 22.86 -1.77
CA TRP A 553 22.31 22.32 -1.91
C TRP A 553 23.25 22.89 -0.85
N THR A 554 23.21 24.20 -0.58
CA THR A 554 23.97 24.82 0.51
C THR A 554 23.52 24.32 1.88
N ASP A 555 22.22 24.20 2.15
CA ASP A 555 21.70 23.69 3.42
C ASP A 555 22.11 22.24 3.65
N ARG A 556 22.05 21.41 2.60
CA ARG A 556 22.47 20.01 2.65
C ARG A 556 23.98 19.88 2.81
N LEU A 557 24.75 20.71 2.13
CA LEU A 557 26.20 20.79 2.31
C LEU A 557 26.53 21.19 3.75
N GLN A 558 25.84 22.19 4.29
CA GLN A 558 26.01 22.64 5.67
C GLN A 558 25.68 21.51 6.67
N GLN A 559 24.57 20.79 6.48
CA GLN A 559 24.22 19.63 7.31
C GLN A 559 25.26 18.51 7.23
N LEU A 560 25.74 18.18 6.03
CA LEU A 560 26.76 17.15 5.84
C LEU A 560 28.09 17.58 6.45
N CYS A 561 28.50 18.84 6.29
CA CYS A 561 29.68 19.38 6.95
C CYS A 561 29.54 19.31 8.48
N MET A 562 28.38 19.67 9.03
CA MET A 562 28.09 19.56 10.46
C MET A 562 28.21 18.11 10.95
N GLN A 563 27.64 17.15 10.21
CA GLN A 563 27.73 15.71 10.52
C GLN A 563 29.17 15.20 10.44
N CYS A 564 29.95 15.62 9.43
CA CYS A 564 31.36 15.29 9.32
C CYS A 564 32.15 15.84 10.52
N VAL A 565 31.90 17.08 10.94
CA VAL A 565 32.55 17.68 12.11
C VAL A 565 32.21 16.89 13.37
N MET A 566 30.93 16.59 13.61
CA MET A 566 30.49 15.79 14.76
C MET A 566 31.14 14.40 14.77
N ALA A 567 31.19 13.72 13.62
CA ALA A 567 31.81 12.41 13.52
C ALA A 567 33.33 12.45 13.76
N LEU A 568 34.01 13.52 13.30
CA LEU A 568 35.43 13.74 13.57
C LEU A 568 35.70 14.06 15.04
N GLU A 569 34.81 14.81 15.70
CA GLU A 569 34.88 15.06 17.14
C GLU A 569 34.65 13.80 17.95
N GLU A 570 33.65 12.99 17.60
CA GLU A 570 33.40 11.69 18.22
C GLU A 570 34.59 10.73 18.03
N LEU A 571 35.19 10.70 16.84
CA LEU A 571 36.40 9.94 16.56
C LEU A 571 37.59 10.45 17.39
N SER A 572 37.74 11.77 17.53
CA SER A 572 38.76 12.39 18.36
C SER A 572 38.59 12.01 19.83
N TRP A 573 37.38 12.09 20.38
CA TRP A 573 37.08 11.64 21.74
C TRP A 573 37.34 10.15 21.91
N PHE A 574 36.98 9.33 20.92
CA PHE A 574 37.28 7.90 20.94
C PHE A 574 38.79 7.63 20.99
N ILE A 575 39.58 8.33 20.17
CA ILE A 575 41.05 8.23 20.17
C ILE A 575 41.63 8.73 21.49
N GLN A 576 41.09 9.80 22.08
CA GLN A 576 41.52 10.31 23.39
C GLN A 576 41.20 9.35 24.53
N CYS A 577 40.12 8.57 24.39
CA CYS A 577 39.76 7.49 25.31
C CYS A 577 40.55 6.20 25.09
N CYS A 578 41.31 6.07 23.98
CA CYS A 578 42.23 4.96 23.83
C CYS A 578 43.36 5.08 24.87
N PRO A 579 43.68 4.00 25.61
CA PRO A 579 44.76 4.03 26.57
C PRO A 579 46.06 4.37 25.84
N LYS A 580 46.66 5.52 26.17
CA LYS A 580 48.03 5.82 25.77
C LYS A 580 48.87 4.69 26.31
N ALA A 581 49.58 3.96 25.45
CA ALA A 581 50.48 2.90 25.87
C ALA A 581 51.42 3.49 26.92
N GLU A 582 51.20 3.14 28.20
CA GLU A 582 52.21 3.32 29.22
C GLU A 582 53.40 2.52 28.73
N VAL A 583 54.47 3.26 28.39
CA VAL A 583 55.78 2.69 28.14
C VAL A 583 56.14 1.93 29.40
N THR A 584 55.88 0.62 29.35
CA THR A 584 56.34 -0.34 30.33
C THR A 584 57.86 -0.30 30.21
N ALA A 585 58.49 0.40 31.16
CA ALA A 585 59.86 0.12 31.54
C ALA A 585 59.88 -1.30 32.12
N CYS A 586 59.88 -2.29 31.23
CA CYS A 586 60.30 -3.64 31.55
C CYS A 586 61.82 -3.64 31.41
N SER A 587 62.49 -3.59 32.55
CA SER A 587 63.89 -3.99 32.66
C SER A 587 64.03 -5.40 32.10
N ASP A 588 64.66 -5.52 30.94
CA ASP A 588 65.54 -6.65 30.67
C ASP A 588 66.61 -6.21 29.66
N SER A 589 67.82 -6.11 30.19
CA SER A 589 69.04 -6.10 29.40
C SER A 589 69.16 -7.42 28.66
N GLU A 590 69.23 -7.40 27.33
CA GLU A 590 70.32 -8.03 26.57
C GLU A 590 70.09 -7.95 25.04
N ARG A 591 71.10 -7.37 24.38
CA ARG A 591 71.66 -7.73 23.05
C ARG A 591 70.90 -7.45 21.74
N THR A 592 71.46 -6.44 21.06
CA THR A 592 71.96 -6.41 19.67
C THR A 592 71.00 -6.36 18.48
N GLY A 593 70.96 -5.18 17.86
CA GLY A 593 71.35 -4.98 16.46
C GLY A 593 70.26 -5.08 15.38
N VAL A 594 69.93 -3.94 14.75
CA VAL A 594 70.14 -3.63 13.32
C VAL A 594 69.30 -2.40 12.94
N LYS A 595 69.95 -1.47 12.23
CA LYS A 595 69.45 -0.19 11.71
C LYS A 595 68.46 -0.38 10.55
N THR A 596 67.46 0.49 10.44
CA THR A 596 67.08 1.07 9.14
C THR A 596 66.40 2.44 9.27
N ASN A 597 66.81 3.35 8.40
CA ASN A 597 66.56 4.80 8.36
C ASN A 597 65.21 5.17 7.72
N ILE A 598 64.52 6.21 8.21
CA ILE A 598 63.73 7.18 7.40
C ILE A 598 63.76 8.58 8.11
N PRO A 599 63.86 9.74 7.41
CA PRO A 599 64.06 11.07 7.99
C PRO A 599 62.76 11.78 8.45
N PRO A 600 62.86 12.89 9.21
CA PRO A 600 61.73 13.56 9.86
C PRO A 600 61.05 14.59 8.95
N SER A 601 59.71 14.65 8.93
CA SER A 601 58.98 15.79 8.38
C SER A 601 58.40 16.64 9.50
N SER A 602 58.97 17.84 9.62
CA SER A 602 58.55 18.97 10.42
C SER A 602 57.07 19.32 10.26
N ALA A 603 56.37 19.48 11.38
CA ALA A 603 55.09 20.16 11.46
C ALA A 603 55.25 21.67 11.23
N PRO A 604 54.28 22.34 10.60
CA PRO A 604 54.01 23.75 10.87
C PRO A 604 52.81 23.88 11.81
N GLU A 605 53.03 24.63 12.88
CA GLU A 605 52.03 25.13 13.81
C GLU A 605 50.99 25.99 13.08
N MET A 606 49.71 25.65 13.21
CA MET A 606 48.59 26.54 12.87
C MET A 606 48.19 27.28 14.14
N GLY A 607 48.67 28.52 14.25
CA GLY A 607 48.22 29.49 15.21
C GLY A 607 46.79 29.96 14.93
N ASN A 608 46.02 30.10 16.01
CA ASN A 608 44.72 30.75 16.08
C ASN A 608 44.75 32.16 15.48
N VAL A 609 43.89 32.46 14.51
CA VAL A 609 43.30 33.80 14.33
C VAL A 609 41.86 33.64 13.87
N PHE A 610 40.93 33.82 14.80
CA PHE A 610 39.59 34.34 14.52
C PHE A 610 39.73 35.85 14.32
N THR A 611 39.35 36.34 13.14
CA THR A 611 38.59 37.59 12.89
C THR A 611 38.07 37.55 11.46
#